data_AF-A0A954CHA8-F1
#
_entry.id   AF-A0A954CHA8-F1
#
_cell.length_a   1.000
_cell.length_b   1.000
_cell.length_c   1.000
_cell.angle_alpha   90.00
_cell.angle_beta   90.00
_cell.angle_gamma   90.00
#
_symmetry.space_group_name_H-M   'P 1'
#
loop_
_entity.id
_entity.type
_entity.pdbx_description
1 polymer ?
#
loop_
_entity_poly.entity_id
_entity_poly.type
_entity_poly.pdbx_seq_one_letter_code
_entity_poly.pdbx_strand_id
1 'polypeptide(L)'
;MTDRKSFVAAQFAADSDVNQLTLSRSVRETFGKGLSFVHVKQLRDAFQKGSFDRVWTELFGVEEDAEMKTEPKKREKKIRGDRRRKTQLRGRRDFDRDKIPMRAFNNHLVVYRMHDGTMQSQAFKSRKRAERLVHDLLVEGVLATDIGYFRRNEIHTKVVL
;
A
#
# COMPACT_ATOMS: atom_id res chain seq x y z
N MET A 1 -1.91 34.66 -15.03
CA MET A 1 -1.89 33.46 -14.15
C MET A 1 -1.11 32.39 -14.89
N THR A 2 -0.09 31.79 -14.28
CA THR A 2 0.66 30.68 -14.90
C THR A 2 -0.19 29.42 -14.86
N ASP A 3 -0.52 28.88 -16.02
CA ASP A 3 -1.23 27.59 -16.09
C ASP A 3 -0.29 26.46 -15.64
N ARG A 4 -0.84 25.49 -14.91
CA ARG A 4 -0.10 24.35 -14.35
C ARG A 4 0.60 23.56 -15.43
N LYS A 5 -0.01 23.42 -16.61
CA LYS A 5 0.58 22.78 -17.79
C LYS A 5 1.84 23.50 -18.25
N SER A 6 1.72 24.82 -18.45
CA SER A 6 2.82 25.68 -18.90
C SER A 6 3.99 25.70 -17.90
N PHE A 7 3.69 25.67 -16.60
CA PHE A 7 4.70 25.61 -15.55
C PHE A 7 5.51 24.31 -15.62
N VAL A 8 4.83 23.17 -15.78
CA VAL A 8 5.49 21.86 -15.86
C VAL A 8 6.33 21.74 -17.13
N ALA A 9 5.81 22.20 -18.27
CA ALA A 9 6.56 22.24 -19.53
C ALA A 9 7.81 23.12 -19.42
N ALA A 10 7.71 24.29 -18.78
CA ALA A 10 8.85 25.18 -18.56
C ALA A 10 9.94 24.53 -17.67
N GLN A 11 9.54 23.76 -16.64
CA GLN A 11 10.49 23.04 -15.80
C GLN A 11 11.24 21.95 -16.57
N PHE A 12 10.56 21.22 -17.46
CA PHE A 12 11.23 20.24 -18.32
C PHE A 12 12.12 20.88 -19.39
N ALA A 13 11.76 22.07 -19.89
CA ALA A 13 12.60 22.83 -20.81
C ALA A 13 13.85 23.40 -20.14
N ALA A 14 13.76 23.79 -18.87
CA ALA A 14 14.88 24.33 -18.10
C ALA A 14 15.85 23.24 -17.62
N ASP A 15 15.33 22.09 -17.21
CA ASP A 15 16.11 20.94 -16.75
C ASP A 15 15.42 19.64 -17.19
N SER A 16 15.97 19.02 -18.25
CA SER A 16 15.46 17.77 -18.81
C SER A 16 15.55 16.58 -17.84
N ASP A 17 16.45 16.66 -16.86
CA ASP A 17 16.71 15.61 -15.87
C ASP A 17 16.15 15.92 -14.49
N VAL A 18 15.36 17.00 -14.35
CA VAL A 18 14.80 17.47 -13.08
C VAL A 18 14.26 16.31 -12.24
N ASN A 19 14.71 16.16 -10.99
CA ASN A 19 14.25 15.06 -10.15
C ASN A 19 12.71 15.12 -9.96
N GLN A 20 12.04 13.97 -10.10
CA GLN A 20 10.58 13.85 -9.95
C GLN A 20 10.06 14.41 -8.61
N LEU A 21 10.84 14.23 -7.54
CA LEU A 21 10.50 14.77 -6.22
C LEU A 21 10.55 16.30 -6.21
N THR A 22 11.57 16.88 -6.85
CA THR A 22 11.77 18.33 -6.94
C THR A 22 10.65 18.96 -7.74
N LEU A 23 10.32 18.40 -8.92
CA LEU A 23 9.20 18.87 -9.74
C LEU A 23 7.85 18.74 -9.01
N SER A 24 7.61 17.62 -8.34
CA SER A 24 6.36 17.46 -7.59
C SER A 24 6.23 18.47 -6.45
N ARG A 25 7.34 18.87 -5.82
CA ARG A 25 7.34 19.88 -4.76
C ARG A 25 7.09 21.27 -5.31
N SER A 26 7.79 21.67 -6.37
CA SER A 26 7.58 22.98 -7.00
C SER A 26 6.15 23.16 -7.51
N VAL A 27 5.58 22.15 -8.17
CA VAL A 27 4.17 22.18 -8.60
C VAL A 27 3.21 22.27 -7.40
N ARG A 28 3.51 21.60 -6.29
CA ARG A 28 2.69 21.67 -5.08
C ARG A 28 2.74 23.05 -4.42
N GLU A 29 3.91 23.68 -4.41
CA GLU A 29 4.10 25.02 -3.85
C GLU A 29 3.32 26.07 -4.64
N THR A 30 3.28 25.97 -5.97
CA THR A 30 2.58 26.93 -6.84
C THR A 30 1.07 26.64 -6.95
N PHE A 31 0.65 25.37 -7.02
CA PHE A 31 -0.73 24.98 -7.34
C PHE A 31 -1.45 24.20 -6.22
N GLY A 32 -0.86 24.10 -5.03
CA GLY A 32 -1.41 23.40 -3.86
C GLY A 32 -1.39 21.87 -3.91
N LYS A 33 -1.47 21.27 -5.11
CA LYS A 33 -1.41 19.81 -5.34
C LYS A 33 -0.23 19.44 -6.22
N GLY A 34 0.66 18.60 -5.71
CA GLY A 34 1.79 18.07 -6.47
C GLY A 34 1.37 17.09 -7.57
N LEU A 35 2.33 16.65 -8.39
CA LEU A 35 2.12 15.60 -9.39
C LEU A 35 2.48 14.23 -8.80
N SER A 36 1.74 13.19 -9.21
CA SER A 36 2.15 11.81 -8.96
C SER A 36 3.45 11.50 -9.70
N PHE A 37 4.36 10.75 -9.10
CA PHE A 37 5.62 10.35 -9.75
C PHE A 37 5.39 9.56 -11.04
N VAL A 38 4.31 8.77 -11.10
CA VAL A 38 3.91 8.06 -12.33
C VAL A 38 3.58 9.06 -13.43
N HIS A 39 2.79 10.10 -13.11
CA HIS A 39 2.43 11.13 -14.08
C HIS A 39 3.64 11.97 -14.50
N VAL A 40 4.55 12.30 -13.59
CA VAL A 40 5.79 13.01 -13.93
C VAL A 40 6.62 12.23 -14.95
N LYS A 41 6.75 10.91 -14.78
CA LYS A 41 7.48 10.06 -15.72
C LYS A 41 6.79 10.06 -17.10
N GLN A 42 5.48 9.83 -17.13
CA GLN A 42 4.70 9.83 -18.38
C GLN A 42 4.79 11.17 -19.11
N LEU A 43 4.70 12.29 -18.37
CA LEU A 43 4.82 13.63 -18.94
C LEU A 43 6.23 13.92 -19.45
N ARG A 44 7.28 13.45 -18.78
CA ARG A 44 8.66 13.60 -19.28
C ARG A 44 8.86 12.84 -20.59
N ASP A 45 8.44 11.58 -20.62
CA ASP A 45 8.55 10.74 -21.82
C ASP A 45 7.74 11.36 -22.98
N ALA A 46 6.58 11.94 -22.68
CA ALA A 46 5.74 12.65 -23.65
C ALA A 46 6.37 13.96 -24.12
N PHE A 47 7.04 14.71 -23.22
CA PHE A 47 7.74 15.94 -23.55
C PHE A 47 8.90 15.70 -24.52
N GLN A 48 9.70 14.66 -24.27
CA GLN A 48 10.79 14.27 -25.18
C GLN A 48 10.28 13.81 -26.56
N LYS A 49 9.06 13.27 -26.63
CA LYS A 49 8.41 12.80 -27.88
C LYS A 49 7.56 13.87 -28.58
N GLY A 50 7.50 15.09 -28.04
CA GLY A 50 6.64 16.16 -28.59
C GLY A 50 5.14 15.90 -28.43
N SER A 51 4.73 14.93 -27.62
CA SER A 51 3.32 14.56 -27.39
C SER A 51 2.80 15.02 -26.02
N PHE A 52 3.47 16.00 -25.39
CA PHE A 52 3.16 16.48 -24.05
C PHE A 52 1.71 16.95 -23.89
N ASP A 53 1.23 17.76 -24.83
CA ASP A 53 -0.11 18.34 -24.77
C ASP A 53 -1.20 17.28 -24.77
N ARG A 54 -1.06 16.27 -25.62
CA ARG A 54 -1.98 15.13 -25.69
C ARG A 54 -2.00 14.35 -24.38
N VAL A 55 -0.83 13.98 -23.86
CA VAL A 55 -0.72 13.20 -22.61
C VAL A 55 -1.20 14.02 -21.41
N TRP A 56 -0.99 15.34 -21.41
CA TRP A 56 -1.54 16.23 -20.39
C TRP A 56 -3.07 16.19 -20.39
N THR A 57 -3.70 16.32 -21.57
CA THR A 57 -5.15 16.23 -21.69
C THR A 57 -5.68 14.83 -21.35
N GLU A 58 -4.97 13.75 -21.68
CA GLU A 58 -5.36 12.39 -21.28
C GLU A 58 -5.31 12.20 -19.75
N LEU A 59 -4.33 12.83 -19.07
CA LEU A 59 -4.15 12.70 -17.62
C LEU A 59 -5.03 13.66 -16.79
N PHE A 60 -5.36 14.83 -17.33
CA PHE A 60 -5.98 15.92 -16.57
C PHE A 60 -7.17 16.59 -17.29
N GLY A 61 -7.45 16.25 -18.54
CA GLY A 61 -8.49 16.90 -19.37
C GLY A 61 -9.94 16.57 -19.00
N VAL A 62 -10.18 15.95 -17.84
CA VAL A 62 -11.54 15.60 -17.35
C VAL A 62 -11.91 16.33 -16.05
N GLU A 63 -11.08 17.24 -15.53
CA GLU A 63 -11.39 17.97 -14.29
C GLU A 63 -11.50 19.49 -14.51
N GLU A 64 -12.50 19.95 -15.28
CA GLU A 64 -13.01 21.33 -15.12
C GLU A 64 -14.41 21.43 -14.49
N ASP A 65 -15.19 20.35 -14.39
CA ASP A 65 -16.51 20.38 -13.73
C ASP A 65 -16.76 19.18 -12.81
N ALA A 66 -16.01 19.09 -11.72
CA ALA A 66 -16.39 18.26 -10.59
C ALA A 66 -16.17 19.01 -9.28
N GLU A 67 -16.90 20.12 -9.11
CA GLU A 67 -17.41 20.50 -7.79
C GLU A 67 -18.39 19.40 -7.27
N MET A 68 -17.88 18.20 -6.98
CA MET A 68 -18.52 17.34 -6.01
C MET A 68 -17.71 17.38 -4.73
N LYS A 69 -18.23 18.20 -3.81
CA LYS A 69 -18.05 18.04 -2.37
C LYS A 69 -18.37 16.59 -1.98
N THR A 70 -17.41 15.69 -2.10
CA THR A 70 -17.30 14.61 -1.13
C THR A 70 -16.38 15.15 -0.06
N GLU A 71 -16.99 15.62 1.03
CA GLU A 71 -16.28 15.84 2.28
C GLU A 71 -15.27 14.70 2.45
N PRO A 72 -13.98 14.97 2.71
CA PRO A 72 -13.12 13.90 3.17
C PRO A 72 -13.83 13.35 4.40
N LYS A 73 -14.28 12.08 4.37
CA LYS A 73 -14.77 11.37 5.56
C LYS A 73 -13.85 11.81 6.67
N LYS A 74 -14.37 12.65 7.59
CA LYS A 74 -13.60 13.18 8.71
C LYS A 74 -12.91 11.96 9.28
N ARG A 75 -11.58 11.90 9.18
CA ARG A 75 -10.82 10.90 9.92
C ARG A 75 -11.31 11.06 11.35
N GLU A 76 -12.09 10.10 11.83
CA GLU A 76 -12.55 10.10 13.20
C GLU A 76 -11.29 10.33 14.03
N LYS A 77 -11.29 11.45 14.76
CA LYS A 77 -10.16 11.80 15.61
C LYS A 77 -10.02 10.64 16.56
N LYS A 78 -8.95 9.85 16.39
CA LYS A 78 -8.67 8.69 17.24
C LYS A 78 -8.84 9.12 18.69
N ILE A 79 -9.84 8.53 19.34
CA ILE A 79 -10.18 8.79 20.73
C ILE A 79 -8.89 8.60 21.55
N ARG A 80 -8.64 9.56 22.45
CA ARG A 80 -7.42 9.66 23.26
C ARG A 80 -7.35 8.42 24.18
N GLY A 81 -6.78 7.34 23.65
CA GLY A 81 -6.76 6.00 24.26
C GLY A 81 -6.29 4.94 23.27
N ASP A 82 -6.58 5.11 21.99
CA ASP A 82 -6.21 4.17 20.91
C ASP A 82 -4.68 4.16 20.61
N ARG A 83 -3.98 5.23 21.04
CA ARG A 83 -2.51 5.30 21.02
C ARG A 83 -1.85 4.30 21.99
N ARG A 84 -2.52 3.88 23.07
CA ARG A 84 -1.95 2.94 24.05
C ARG A 84 -1.98 1.47 23.61
N ARG A 85 -2.72 1.13 22.54
CA ARG A 85 -2.72 -0.24 21.98
C ARG A 85 -1.53 -0.54 21.06
N LYS A 86 -0.80 0.48 20.63
CA LYS A 86 0.44 0.33 19.86
C LYS A 86 1.62 0.33 20.82
N THR A 87 2.11 -0.85 21.19
CA THR A 87 3.37 -0.99 21.93
C THR A 87 4.50 -0.49 21.03
N GLN A 88 4.94 0.75 21.26
CA GLN A 88 6.03 1.35 20.50
C GLN A 88 7.35 0.70 20.88
N LEU A 89 7.81 -0.26 20.07
CA LEU A 89 9.21 -0.69 20.08
C LEU A 89 10.02 0.32 19.28
N ARG A 90 10.86 1.09 19.97
CA ARG A 90 11.70 2.17 19.42
C ARG A 90 12.49 1.66 18.20
N GLY A 91 12.36 2.32 17.05
CA GLY A 91 13.12 2.01 15.82
C GLY A 91 12.45 1.04 14.83
N ARG A 92 11.20 0.59 15.06
CA ARG A 92 10.43 -0.20 14.08
C ARG A 92 9.11 0.46 13.70
N ARG A 93 8.71 0.29 12.43
CA ARG A 93 7.42 0.76 11.90
C ARG A 93 6.29 0.05 12.68
N ASP A 94 5.29 0.82 13.14
CA ASP A 94 4.16 0.34 13.94
C ASP A 94 3.65 -1.03 13.47
N PHE A 95 3.70 -2.04 14.34
CA PHE A 95 3.10 -3.35 14.06
C PHE A 95 1.59 -3.28 14.33
N ASP A 96 0.77 -3.56 13.31
CA ASP A 96 -0.62 -3.92 13.56
C ASP A 96 -0.61 -5.25 14.29
N ARG A 97 -1.17 -5.27 15.51
CA ARG A 97 -1.24 -6.48 16.35
C ARG A 97 -2.05 -7.60 15.67
N ASP A 98 -2.94 -7.23 14.75
CA ASP A 98 -3.79 -8.12 13.97
C ASP A 98 -3.11 -8.67 12.69
N LYS A 99 -1.88 -8.21 12.39
CA LYS A 99 -1.12 -8.68 11.23
C LYS A 99 0.07 -9.51 11.70
N ILE A 100 0.14 -10.76 11.24
CA ILE A 100 1.27 -11.64 11.52
C ILE A 100 2.48 -11.13 10.72
N PRO A 101 3.60 -10.76 11.38
CA PRO A 101 4.84 -10.49 10.68
C PRO A 101 5.24 -11.69 9.81
N MET A 102 5.71 -11.47 8.58
CA MET A 102 6.36 -12.53 7.79
C MET A 102 7.53 -13.21 8.52
N ARG A 103 8.13 -12.54 9.52
CA ARG A 103 9.15 -13.12 10.41
C ARG A 103 8.59 -14.09 11.47
N ALA A 104 7.32 -13.96 11.84
CA ALA A 104 6.62 -14.88 12.74
C ALA A 104 5.96 -16.05 11.99
N PHE A 105 5.81 -15.93 10.67
CA PHE A 105 5.43 -17.02 9.78
C PHE A 105 6.64 -17.96 9.61
N ASN A 106 6.67 -19.05 10.38
CA ASN A 106 7.70 -20.09 10.30
C ASN A 106 7.67 -20.78 8.93
N ASN A 107 7.02 -21.95 8.83
CA ASN A 107 6.89 -22.72 7.59
C ASN A 107 5.42 -23.03 7.26
N HIS A 108 4.58 -23.14 8.29
CA HIS A 108 3.15 -23.43 8.19
C HIS A 108 2.38 -22.45 9.07
N LEU A 109 1.23 -22.00 8.62
CA LEU A 109 0.31 -21.18 9.38
C LEU A 109 -1.09 -21.75 9.24
N VAL A 110 -1.76 -21.87 10.38
CA VAL A 110 -3.18 -22.17 10.45
C VAL A 110 -3.89 -20.93 10.95
N VAL A 111 -4.89 -20.46 10.23
CA VAL A 111 -5.78 -19.37 10.61
C VAL A 111 -7.17 -19.95 10.71
N TYR A 112 -7.89 -19.70 11.80
CA TYR A 112 -9.23 -20.26 11.97
C TYR A 112 -10.15 -19.30 12.70
N ARG A 113 -11.45 -19.40 12.43
CA ARG A 113 -12.49 -18.69 13.16
C ARG A 113 -13.12 -19.61 14.20
N MET A 114 -13.16 -19.15 15.45
CA MET A 114 -13.82 -19.86 16.55
C MET A 114 -15.34 -19.58 16.54
N HIS A 115 -16.10 -20.39 17.29
CA HIS A 115 -17.57 -20.25 17.38
C HIS A 115 -18.05 -18.90 17.93
N ASP A 116 -17.21 -18.22 18.71
CA ASP A 116 -17.44 -16.87 19.23
C ASP A 116 -17.17 -15.77 18.19
N GLY A 117 -16.81 -16.15 16.96
CA GLY A 117 -16.47 -15.25 15.86
C GLY A 117 -15.04 -14.69 15.94
N THR A 118 -14.24 -15.09 16.94
CA THR A 118 -12.86 -14.62 17.05
C THR A 118 -11.96 -15.30 16.02
N MET A 119 -11.08 -14.51 15.39
CA MET A 119 -10.07 -15.02 14.47
C MET A 119 -8.79 -15.33 15.25
N GLN A 120 -8.33 -16.56 15.17
CA GLN A 120 -7.07 -17.01 15.75
C GLN A 120 -6.10 -17.45 14.67
N SER A 121 -4.80 -17.40 15.00
CA SER A 121 -3.76 -17.84 14.09
C SER A 121 -2.59 -18.44 14.84
N GLN A 122 -2.06 -19.55 14.33
CA GLN A 122 -0.93 -20.27 14.92
C GLN A 122 0.08 -20.66 13.85
N ALA A 123 1.36 -20.34 14.08
CA ALA A 123 2.45 -20.62 13.16
C ALA A 123 3.29 -21.81 13.65
N PHE A 124 3.58 -22.75 12.76
CA PHE A 124 4.31 -23.98 13.03
C PHE A 124 5.55 -24.13 12.15
N LYS A 125 6.62 -24.71 12.70
CA LYS A 125 7.79 -25.14 11.93
C LYS A 125 7.58 -26.51 11.24
N SER A 126 6.74 -27.36 11.82
CA SER A 126 6.50 -28.74 11.37
C SER A 126 5.11 -28.91 10.77
N ARG A 127 5.05 -29.54 9.60
CA ARG A 127 3.81 -29.89 8.89
C ARG A 127 2.86 -30.73 9.76
N LYS A 128 3.37 -31.81 10.37
CA LYS A 128 2.57 -32.75 11.16
C LYS A 128 1.87 -32.07 12.34
N ARG A 129 2.49 -31.06 12.95
CA ARG A 129 1.89 -30.30 14.06
C ARG A 129 0.78 -29.37 13.59
N ALA A 130 0.96 -28.74 12.43
CA ALA A 130 -0.07 -27.89 11.84
C ALA A 130 -1.30 -28.71 11.39
N GLU A 131 -1.08 -29.86 10.76
CA GLU A 131 -2.16 -30.78 10.35
C GLU A 131 -2.90 -31.36 11.56
N ARG A 132 -2.20 -31.66 12.66
CA ARG A 132 -2.83 -32.08 13.91
C ARG A 132 -3.76 -31.01 14.46
N LEU A 133 -3.35 -29.75 14.50
CA LEU A 133 -4.22 -28.65 14.93
C LEU A 133 -5.48 -28.54 14.05
N VAL A 134 -5.33 -28.65 12.72
CA VAL A 134 -6.49 -28.63 11.81
C VAL A 134 -7.44 -29.78 12.11
N HIS A 135 -6.91 -30.98 12.34
CA HIS A 135 -7.72 -32.13 12.72
C HIS A 135 -8.44 -31.91 14.05
N ASP A 136 -7.73 -31.43 15.08
CA ASP A 136 -8.31 -31.15 16.39
C ASP A 136 -9.45 -30.12 16.29
N LEU A 137 -9.28 -29.06 15.50
CA LEU A 137 -10.31 -28.04 15.25
C LEU A 137 -11.55 -28.62 14.54
N LEU A 138 -11.36 -29.54 13.58
CA LEU A 138 -12.47 -30.21 12.92
C LEU A 138 -13.23 -31.14 13.88
N VAL A 139 -12.53 -31.81 14.79
CA VAL A 139 -13.14 -32.63 15.85
C VAL A 139 -13.90 -31.76 16.85
N GLU A 140 -13.39 -30.58 17.16
CA GLU A 140 -14.05 -29.58 18.03
C GLU A 140 -15.27 -28.91 17.38
N GLY A 141 -15.55 -29.19 16.09
CA GLY A 141 -16.73 -28.71 15.38
C GLY A 141 -16.54 -27.41 14.61
N VAL A 142 -15.31 -26.93 14.45
CA VAL A 142 -15.01 -25.79 13.59
C VAL A 142 -15.22 -26.20 12.13
N LEU A 143 -15.96 -25.39 11.37
CA LEU A 143 -16.23 -25.68 9.96
C LEU A 143 -14.93 -25.63 9.14
N ALA A 144 -14.79 -26.57 8.21
CA ALA A 144 -13.62 -26.60 7.31
C ALA A 144 -13.47 -25.31 6.49
N THR A 145 -14.59 -24.63 6.17
CA THR A 145 -14.60 -23.33 5.48
C THR A 145 -14.00 -22.19 6.30
N ASP A 146 -13.98 -22.35 7.63
CA ASP A 146 -13.47 -21.37 8.57
C ASP A 146 -11.99 -21.61 8.93
N ILE A 147 -11.35 -22.61 8.34
CA ILE A 147 -9.94 -22.96 8.57
C ILE A 147 -9.12 -22.71 7.29
N GLY A 148 -8.16 -21.79 7.37
CA GLY A 148 -7.16 -21.52 6.34
C GLY A 148 -5.81 -22.11 6.69
N TYR A 149 -5.25 -22.94 5.80
CA TYR A 149 -3.90 -23.49 5.92
C TYR A 149 -2.96 -22.87 4.87
N PHE A 150 -1.85 -22.31 5.32
CA PHE A 150 -0.86 -21.66 4.46
C PHE A 150 0.53 -22.26 4.67
N ARG A 151 1.25 -22.50 3.59
CA ARG A 151 2.64 -22.95 3.60
C ARG A 151 3.56 -21.83 3.12
N ARG A 152 4.69 -21.66 3.78
CA ARG A 152 5.79 -20.82 3.29
C ARG A 152 6.50 -21.57 2.17
N ASN A 153 6.29 -21.13 0.94
CA ASN A 153 7.16 -21.52 -0.16
C ASN A 153 8.36 -20.58 -0.13
N GLU A 154 9.50 -21.06 0.37
CA GLU A 154 10.76 -20.36 0.13
C GLU A 154 11.06 -20.49 -1.36
N ILE A 155 10.91 -19.39 -2.09
CA ILE A 155 11.51 -19.29 -3.43
C ILE A 155 13.02 -19.28 -3.17
N HIS A 156 13.65 -20.45 -3.17
CA HIS A 156 15.10 -20.55 -3.27
C HIS A 156 15.49 -20.09 -4.67
N THR A 157 15.54 -18.78 -4.90
CA THR A 157 16.39 -18.24 -5.95
C THR A 157 17.82 -18.55 -5.55
N LYS A 158 18.34 -19.68 -6.05
CA LYS A 158 19.80 -19.86 -6.19
C LYS A 158 20.24 -18.72 -7.10
N VAL A 159 20.73 -17.63 -6.51
CA VAL A 159 21.58 -16.69 -7.24
C VAL A 159 22.88 -17.47 -7.47
N VAL A 160 22.98 -18.07 -8.66
CA VAL A 160 24.26 -18.53 -9.18
C VAL A 160 25.00 -17.24 -9.54
N LEU A 161 25.98 -16.88 -8.72
CA LEU A 161 26.99 -15.89 -9.07
C LEU A 161 27.99 -16.50 -10.05
#